data_AF-A0A945U7X7-F1
#
_entry.id   AF-A0A945U7X7-F1
#
_cell.length_a   1.000
_cell.length_b   1.000
_cell.length_c   1.000
_cell.angle_alpha   90.00
_cell.angle_beta   90.00
_cell.angle_gamma   90.00
#
_symmetry.space_group_name_H-M   'P 1'
#
loop_
_entity.id
_entity.type
_entity.pdbx_description
1 polymer ?
#
loop_
_entity_poly.entity_id
_entity_poly.type
_entity_poly.pdbx_seq_one_letter_code
_entity_poly.pdbx_strand_id
1 'polypeptide(L)'
;MKTVRLILGMFCILSLSNPAFSHQAGAPFSGAISEPIILHHAHIEDEQGLNLSFTDDFQKEDGETKRFGFESSLELATSWGDDFNFGSEIFVPFSDLGNDDNRYALGDIELWPIKYAFLNEPESILTGALSIGLPTGNEDRGFGEGQTTLGAMMFLDQAWRNWFFGLNAEFESVVSGPTETEVEVAIAVSYSFIEGTGDGIAAALPKQSIVPILSLELISEEILSGLEKDNDSLSIVPGFHIWTPASDWYISVGAELPLNSYRNNDFKMHLKVRNHFDWDGLLH
;
A
#
# COMPACT_ATOMS: atom_id res chain seq x y z
N MET A 1 -23.76 9.89 -4.56
CA MET A 1 -23.66 10.02 -6.04
C MET A 1 -22.31 10.54 -6.53
N LYS A 2 -21.58 11.41 -5.81
CA LYS A 2 -20.25 11.88 -6.22
C LYS A 2 -19.14 10.81 -6.02
N THR A 3 -19.13 10.13 -4.86
CA THR A 3 -18.20 9.04 -4.53
C THR A 3 -18.24 7.90 -5.56
N VAL A 4 -19.46 7.44 -5.91
CA VAL A 4 -19.66 6.40 -6.93
C VAL A 4 -19.09 6.82 -8.31
N ARG A 5 -19.22 8.09 -8.69
CA ARG A 5 -18.65 8.58 -9.96
C ARG A 5 -17.13 8.64 -9.94
N LEU A 6 -16.52 8.93 -8.78
CA LEU A 6 -15.06 8.95 -8.63
C LEU A 6 -14.49 7.52 -8.67
N ILE A 7 -15.10 6.59 -7.94
CA ILE A 7 -14.77 5.16 -7.97
C ILE A 7 -14.89 4.61 -9.39
N LEU A 8 -15.98 4.93 -10.11
CA LEU A 8 -16.13 4.57 -11.52
C LEU A 8 -15.06 5.21 -12.42
N GLY A 9 -14.66 6.44 -12.13
CA GLY A 9 -13.58 7.12 -12.86
C GLY A 9 -12.23 6.45 -12.66
N MET A 10 -11.90 6.05 -11.42
CA MET A 10 -10.69 5.29 -11.10
C MET A 10 -10.73 3.92 -11.77
N PHE A 11 -11.84 3.20 -11.70
CA PHE A 11 -12.02 1.94 -12.43
C PHE A 11 -11.87 2.09 -13.95
N CYS A 12 -12.32 3.21 -14.53
CA CYS A 12 -12.08 3.48 -15.95
C CYS A 12 -10.59 3.66 -16.25
N ILE A 13 -9.85 4.41 -15.43
CA ILE A 13 -8.38 4.54 -15.55
C ILE A 13 -7.73 3.15 -15.47
N LEU A 14 -8.17 2.32 -14.52
CA LEU A 14 -7.65 0.96 -14.34
C LEU A 14 -7.89 0.04 -15.56
N SER A 15 -8.90 0.33 -16.38
CA SER A 15 -9.36 -0.51 -17.50
C SER A 15 -8.87 -0.09 -18.89
N LEU A 16 -8.21 1.07 -19.00
CA LEU A 16 -7.77 1.64 -20.28
C LEU A 16 -6.33 1.29 -20.66
N SER A 17 -5.59 0.62 -19.77
CA SER A 17 -4.21 0.22 -19.92
C SER A 17 -4.09 -1.26 -20.33
N ASN A 18 -3.07 -1.61 -21.12
CA ASN A 18 -2.81 -2.98 -21.53
C ASN A 18 -2.18 -3.76 -20.37
N PRO A 19 -2.76 -4.88 -19.91
CA PRO A 19 -2.22 -5.62 -18.76
C PRO A 19 -0.83 -6.18 -19.08
N ALA A 20 0.08 -6.10 -18.10
CA ALA A 20 1.31 -6.90 -18.09
C ALA A 20 1.04 -8.31 -17.55
N PHE A 21 2.00 -9.22 -17.71
CA PHE A 21 1.83 -10.64 -17.35
C PHE A 21 2.80 -11.04 -16.23
N SER A 22 2.26 -11.40 -15.06
CA SER A 22 3.01 -11.98 -13.93
C SER A 22 4.17 -11.11 -13.49
N HIS A 23 3.92 -10.16 -12.58
CA HIS A 23 4.83 -9.05 -12.40
C HIS A 23 5.03 -8.30 -13.74
N GLN A 24 5.69 -7.15 -13.76
CA GLN A 24 6.03 -6.50 -15.02
C GLN A 24 6.81 -7.49 -15.91
N ALA A 25 6.47 -7.58 -17.20
CA ALA A 25 7.02 -8.60 -18.08
C ALA A 25 8.56 -8.56 -18.11
N GLY A 26 9.20 -9.65 -17.67
CA GLY A 26 10.66 -9.74 -17.56
C GLY A 26 11.20 -9.65 -16.13
N ALA A 27 10.35 -9.32 -15.16
CA ALA A 27 10.69 -9.35 -13.74
C ALA A 27 11.12 -10.78 -13.32
N PRO A 28 12.26 -10.93 -12.61
CA PRO A 28 12.79 -12.23 -12.24
C PRO A 28 12.21 -12.77 -10.90
N PHE A 29 11.19 -12.13 -10.35
CA PHE A 29 10.74 -12.37 -8.98
C PHE A 29 9.91 -13.65 -8.82
N SER A 30 10.03 -14.25 -7.65
CA SER A 30 9.25 -15.41 -7.23
C SER A 30 7.78 -15.02 -7.15
N GLY A 31 6.89 -15.77 -7.81
CA GLY A 31 5.44 -15.52 -7.75
C GLY A 31 4.83 -15.74 -6.35
N ALA A 32 5.63 -16.20 -5.37
CA ALA A 32 5.22 -16.25 -3.98
C ALA A 32 5.33 -14.90 -3.26
N ILE A 33 6.11 -13.95 -3.78
CA ILE A 33 6.13 -12.57 -3.27
C ILE A 33 4.74 -12.00 -3.52
N SER A 34 4.00 -11.82 -2.44
CA SER A 34 2.60 -11.42 -2.48
C SER A 34 2.50 -9.92 -2.27
N GLU A 35 1.50 -9.30 -2.90
CA GLU A 35 1.09 -7.94 -2.57
C GLU A 35 0.45 -7.89 -1.17
N PRO A 36 1.08 -7.26 -0.18
CA PRO A 36 0.46 -7.06 1.11
C PRO A 36 -0.72 -6.08 1.00
N ILE A 37 -1.62 -6.14 1.98
CA ILE A 37 -2.83 -5.32 2.07
C ILE A 37 -2.46 -3.89 2.43
N ILE A 38 -1.70 -3.70 3.52
CA ILE A 38 -1.29 -2.38 4.00
C ILE A 38 0.19 -2.15 3.67
N LEU A 39 1.05 -3.13 3.92
CA LEU A 39 2.47 -2.97 3.62
C LEU A 39 2.73 -2.80 2.11
N HIS A 40 3.80 -2.08 1.81
CA HIS A 40 4.40 -2.00 0.48
C HIS A 40 5.38 -3.15 0.28
N HIS A 41 5.38 -3.75 -0.91
CA HIS A 41 6.43 -4.70 -1.31
C HIS A 41 7.72 -3.95 -1.68
N ALA A 42 8.83 -4.67 -1.64
CA ALA A 42 10.17 -4.16 -1.91
C ALA A 42 10.51 -4.15 -3.42
N HIS A 43 9.95 -5.04 -4.24
CA HIS A 43 10.22 -5.01 -5.68
C HIS A 43 9.66 -3.74 -6.34
N ILE A 44 10.30 -3.31 -7.44
CA ILE A 44 9.98 -2.06 -8.14
C ILE A 44 9.51 -2.42 -9.54
N GLU A 45 8.27 -2.07 -9.86
CA GLU A 45 7.64 -2.39 -11.13
C GLU A 45 6.68 -1.28 -11.57
N ASP A 46 6.26 -1.35 -12.83
CA ASP A 46 5.15 -0.59 -13.35
C ASP A 46 3.82 -1.14 -12.82
N GLU A 47 3.23 -0.43 -11.87
CA GLU A 47 2.05 -0.90 -11.15
C GLU A 47 1.01 0.19 -10.99
N GLN A 48 -0.25 -0.22 -10.91
CA GLN A 48 -1.31 0.64 -10.40
C GLN A 48 -2.13 -0.11 -9.35
N GLY A 49 -2.52 0.61 -8.30
CA GLY A 49 -3.31 0.10 -7.20
C GLY A 49 -4.51 1.00 -6.91
N LEU A 50 -5.63 0.39 -6.58
CA LEU A 50 -6.75 1.05 -5.92
C LEU A 50 -6.94 0.40 -4.56
N ASN A 51 -6.66 1.16 -3.52
CA ASN A 51 -6.91 0.76 -2.14
C ASN A 51 -8.18 1.42 -1.65
N LEU A 52 -9.05 0.66 -1.00
CA LEU A 52 -10.29 1.13 -0.40
C LEU A 52 -10.32 0.68 1.06
N SER A 53 -10.65 1.58 1.96
CA SER A 53 -10.81 1.26 3.38
C SER A 53 -12.15 1.72 3.90
N PHE A 54 -12.77 0.89 4.72
CA PHE A 54 -14.07 1.14 5.34
C PHE A 54 -13.94 1.00 6.85
N THR A 55 -14.22 2.09 7.55
CA THR A 55 -14.03 2.19 9.00
C THR A 55 -15.39 2.33 9.66
N ASP A 56 -15.71 1.38 10.54
CA ASP A 56 -16.91 1.50 11.39
C ASP A 56 -16.56 2.27 12.67
N ASP A 57 -17.52 3.05 13.17
CA ASP A 57 -17.34 3.84 14.39
C ASP A 57 -16.08 4.75 14.38
N PHE A 58 -15.71 5.28 13.20
CA PHE A 58 -14.62 6.23 13.04
C PHE A 58 -14.85 7.48 13.90
N GLN A 59 -13.80 7.88 14.58
CA GLN A 59 -13.76 9.06 15.42
C GLN A 59 -12.42 9.78 15.18
N LYS A 60 -12.46 11.04 14.75
CA LYS A 60 -11.25 11.80 14.44
C LYS A 60 -10.57 12.32 15.71
N GLU A 61 -11.34 12.90 16.63
CA GLU A 61 -10.83 13.35 17.93
C GLU A 61 -11.64 12.79 19.11
N ASP A 62 -11.00 12.69 20.27
CA ASP A 62 -11.64 12.25 21.51
C ASP A 62 -12.86 13.11 21.89
N GLY A 63 -14.02 12.47 22.00
CA GLY A 63 -15.30 13.11 22.30
C GLY A 63 -16.12 13.51 21.07
N GLU A 64 -15.61 13.34 19.85
CA GLU A 64 -16.40 13.53 18.63
C GLU A 64 -17.45 12.44 18.40
N THR A 65 -18.43 12.75 17.55
CA THR A 65 -19.48 11.78 17.20
C THR A 65 -18.91 10.71 16.28
N LYS A 66 -18.97 9.46 16.72
CA LYS A 66 -18.63 8.30 15.90
C LYS A 66 -19.49 8.25 14.63
N ARG A 67 -18.85 7.97 13.51
CA ARG A 67 -19.50 7.88 12.20
C ARG A 67 -18.84 6.82 11.33
N PHE A 68 -19.48 6.50 10.22
CA PHE A 68 -18.82 5.70 9.19
C PHE A 68 -17.71 6.53 8.52
N GLY A 69 -16.58 5.88 8.28
CA GLY A 69 -15.45 6.44 7.56
C GLY A 69 -15.15 5.65 6.28
N PHE A 70 -14.80 6.36 5.22
CA PHE A 70 -14.40 5.79 3.95
C PHE A 70 -13.18 6.50 3.38
N GLU A 71 -12.21 5.70 2.96
CA GLU A 71 -10.96 6.15 2.35
C GLU A 71 -10.70 5.37 1.06
N SER A 72 -10.06 6.03 0.09
CA SER A 72 -9.46 5.38 -1.05
C SER A 72 -8.11 5.99 -1.38
N SER A 73 -7.15 5.22 -1.85
CA SER A 73 -5.95 5.76 -2.48
C SER A 73 -5.75 5.18 -3.89
N LEU A 74 -5.28 6.04 -4.79
CA LEU A 74 -4.69 5.61 -6.06
C LEU A 74 -3.18 5.50 -5.88
N GLU A 75 -2.65 4.34 -6.23
CA GLU A 75 -1.23 4.05 -6.30
C GLU A 75 -0.81 3.97 -7.76
N LEU A 76 0.30 4.63 -8.10
CA LEU A 76 0.97 4.46 -9.38
C LEU A 76 2.47 4.31 -9.12
N ALA A 77 3.07 3.26 -9.66
CA ALA A 77 4.50 3.00 -9.60
C ALA A 77 5.08 2.87 -10.99
N THR A 78 6.34 3.25 -11.16
CA THR A 78 7.07 3.00 -12.39
C THR A 78 8.50 2.56 -12.11
N SER A 79 8.95 1.58 -12.89
CA SER A 79 10.36 1.23 -13.03
C SER A 79 11.00 2.05 -14.14
N TRP A 80 12.18 2.63 -13.87
CA TRP A 80 12.92 3.44 -14.83
C TRP A 80 13.99 2.64 -15.59
N GLY A 81 14.08 1.32 -15.38
CA GLY A 81 15.07 0.46 -16.03
C GLY A 81 14.67 -1.01 -16.11
N ASP A 82 15.21 -1.69 -17.12
CA ASP A 82 14.94 -3.12 -17.41
C ASP A 82 15.42 -4.08 -16.31
N ASP A 83 16.23 -3.59 -15.38
CA ASP A 83 16.78 -4.36 -14.26
C ASP A 83 15.97 -4.21 -12.96
N PHE A 84 14.86 -3.43 -12.99
CA PHE A 84 13.93 -3.27 -11.87
C PHE A 84 14.59 -2.77 -10.57
N ASN A 85 15.72 -2.06 -10.68
CA ASN A 85 16.48 -1.59 -9.53
C ASN A 85 16.13 -0.16 -9.11
N PHE A 86 15.45 0.60 -9.95
CA PHE A 86 15.20 2.02 -9.73
C PHE A 86 13.80 2.42 -10.23
N GLY A 87 13.06 3.13 -9.39
CA GLY A 87 11.68 3.50 -9.69
C GLY A 87 11.19 4.71 -8.91
N SER A 88 9.93 5.07 -9.14
CA SER A 88 9.22 6.11 -8.41
C SER A 88 7.76 5.72 -8.18
N GLU A 89 7.17 6.20 -7.10
CA GLU A 89 5.77 5.96 -6.76
C GLU A 89 5.04 7.25 -6.37
N ILE A 90 3.72 7.27 -6.59
CA ILE A 90 2.83 8.33 -6.16
C ILE A 90 1.57 7.73 -5.54
N PHE A 91 1.16 8.29 -4.41
CA PHE A 91 -0.04 7.93 -3.67
C PHE A 91 -0.96 9.13 -3.63
N VAL A 92 -2.18 8.96 -4.13
CA VAL A 92 -3.20 10.03 -4.16
C VAL A 92 -4.38 9.60 -3.29
N PRO A 93 -4.43 10.05 -2.03
CA PRO A 93 -5.50 9.68 -1.12
C PRO A 93 -6.74 10.55 -1.31
N PHE A 94 -7.89 9.94 -1.07
CA PHE A 94 -9.19 10.58 -0.98
C PHE A 94 -9.93 10.00 0.21
N SER A 95 -10.65 10.81 0.96
CA SER A 95 -11.40 10.32 2.10
C SER A 95 -12.63 11.17 2.40
N ASP A 96 -13.54 10.62 3.22
CA ASP A 96 -14.51 11.40 3.95
C ASP A 96 -14.16 11.59 5.43
N LEU A 97 -12.91 11.35 5.82
CA LEU A 97 -12.44 11.40 7.20
C LEU A 97 -12.15 12.81 7.73
N GLY A 98 -12.38 13.85 6.91
CA GLY A 98 -12.24 15.25 7.32
C GLY A 98 -13.25 15.68 8.40
N ASN A 99 -13.25 16.99 8.67
CA ASN A 99 -14.16 17.61 9.63
C ASN A 99 -15.63 17.34 9.24
N ASP A 100 -16.50 17.09 10.22
CA ASP A 100 -17.87 16.54 10.06
C ASP A 100 -18.79 17.33 9.11
N ASP A 101 -18.62 17.13 7.79
CA ASP A 101 -19.42 17.76 6.73
C ASP A 101 -19.85 16.81 5.60
N ASN A 102 -19.69 15.49 5.78
CA ASN A 102 -20.06 14.42 4.83
C ASN A 102 -19.47 14.61 3.41
N ARG A 103 -18.30 15.25 3.27
CA ARG A 103 -17.64 15.42 1.97
C ARG A 103 -16.58 14.36 1.74
N TYR A 104 -16.48 13.96 0.47
CA TYR A 104 -15.36 13.17 -0.04
C TYR A 104 -14.39 14.10 -0.76
N ALA A 105 -13.13 14.15 -0.32
CA ALA A 105 -12.14 15.10 -0.83
C ALA A 105 -10.74 14.48 -0.92
N LEU A 106 -9.86 15.17 -1.64
CA LEU A 106 -8.44 14.85 -1.79
C LEU A 106 -7.70 15.08 -0.47
N GLY A 107 -6.81 14.16 -0.12
CA GLY A 107 -5.87 14.33 0.98
C GLY A 107 -4.46 14.78 0.56
N ASP A 108 -3.50 14.62 1.46
CA ASP A 108 -2.09 14.94 1.19
C ASP A 108 -1.47 13.88 0.27
N ILE A 109 -0.96 14.32 -0.88
CA ILE A 109 -0.35 13.44 -1.88
C ILE A 109 1.05 13.08 -1.41
N GLU A 110 1.39 11.82 -1.50
CA GLU A 110 2.74 11.35 -1.21
C GLU A 110 3.49 10.98 -2.48
N LEU A 111 4.74 11.39 -2.56
CA LEU A 111 5.65 11.07 -3.66
C LEU A 111 6.84 10.30 -3.13
N TRP A 112 7.15 9.17 -3.76
CA TRP A 112 8.41 8.45 -3.59
C TRP A 112 9.25 8.66 -4.84
N PRO A 113 9.94 9.81 -4.98
CA PRO A 113 10.67 10.13 -6.20
C PRO A 113 11.83 9.17 -6.48
N ILE A 114 12.36 8.51 -5.44
CA ILE A 114 13.49 7.60 -5.54
C ILE A 114 13.16 6.36 -4.72
N LYS A 115 12.95 5.23 -5.40
CA LYS A 115 13.08 3.88 -4.84
C LYS A 115 14.29 3.21 -5.47
N TYR A 116 15.11 2.54 -4.67
CA TYR A 116 16.29 1.84 -5.16
C TYR A 116 16.50 0.48 -4.47
N ALA A 117 16.59 -0.58 -5.27
CA ALA A 117 16.87 -1.93 -4.78
C ALA A 117 18.39 -2.11 -4.57
N PHE A 118 18.81 -2.26 -3.31
CA PHE A 118 20.19 -2.57 -2.93
C PHE A 118 20.53 -4.06 -3.14
N LEU A 119 19.52 -4.91 -2.99
CA LEU A 119 19.54 -6.33 -3.33
C LEU A 119 18.29 -6.59 -4.17
N ASN A 120 18.46 -7.26 -5.31
CA ASN A 120 17.36 -7.52 -6.23
C ASN A 120 17.48 -8.94 -6.82
N GLU A 121 17.23 -9.93 -5.97
CA GLU A 121 17.27 -11.35 -6.35
C GLU A 121 15.85 -11.93 -6.43
N PRO A 122 15.62 -13.02 -7.18
CA PRO A 122 14.29 -13.62 -7.36
C PRO A 122 13.50 -13.89 -6.07
N GLU A 123 14.18 -14.24 -4.98
CA GLU A 123 13.54 -14.55 -3.69
C GLU A 123 13.86 -13.53 -2.60
N SER A 124 14.71 -12.55 -2.85
CA SER A 124 15.21 -11.63 -1.82
C SER A 124 15.42 -10.24 -2.42
N ILE A 125 14.57 -9.29 -2.05
CA ILE A 125 14.69 -7.88 -2.46
C ILE A 125 14.84 -7.00 -1.22
N LEU A 126 15.81 -6.10 -1.24
CA LEU A 126 15.97 -5.07 -0.22
C LEU A 126 15.99 -3.71 -0.91
N THR A 127 14.97 -2.90 -0.65
CA THR A 127 14.76 -1.61 -1.29
C THR A 127 14.75 -0.49 -0.27
N GLY A 128 15.39 0.63 -0.60
CA GLY A 128 15.24 1.88 0.13
C GLY A 128 14.42 2.88 -0.67
N ALA A 129 13.69 3.74 0.02
CA ALA A 129 12.95 4.82 -0.61
C ALA A 129 13.03 6.12 0.21
N LEU A 130 12.82 7.24 -0.47
CA LEU A 130 12.60 8.55 0.15
C LEU A 130 11.18 8.99 -0.18
N SER A 131 10.42 9.40 0.83
CA SER A 131 9.07 9.97 0.66
C SER A 131 9.05 11.48 0.85
N ILE A 132 8.08 12.09 0.19
CA ILE A 132 7.71 13.50 0.35
C ILE A 132 6.19 13.56 0.43
N GLY A 133 5.65 13.82 1.62
CA GLY A 133 4.25 14.18 1.80
C GLY A 133 4.03 15.65 1.44
N LEU A 134 3.05 15.91 0.58
CA LEU A 134 2.72 17.24 0.08
C LEU A 134 1.45 17.77 0.75
N PRO A 135 1.41 19.05 1.16
CA PRO A 135 0.24 19.68 1.77
C PRO A 135 -0.84 20.02 0.73
N THR A 136 -1.40 19.00 0.07
CA THR A 136 -2.40 19.15 -1.01
C THR A 136 -3.84 18.99 -0.52
N GLY A 137 -4.03 18.33 0.61
CA GLY A 137 -5.27 18.22 1.34
C GLY A 137 -5.70 19.57 1.92
N ASN A 138 -6.99 19.67 2.23
CA ASN A 138 -7.54 20.90 2.79
C ASN A 138 -7.49 20.87 4.33
N GLU A 139 -6.51 21.57 4.91
CA GLU A 139 -6.29 21.69 6.37
C GLU A 139 -7.53 22.23 7.11
N ASP A 140 -8.13 23.32 6.63
CA ASP A 140 -9.34 23.92 7.24
C ASP A 140 -10.51 22.92 7.37
N ARG A 141 -10.51 21.89 6.52
CA ARG A 141 -11.52 20.84 6.47
C ARG A 141 -11.01 19.50 6.97
N GLY A 142 -9.77 19.44 7.47
CA GLY A 142 -9.19 18.24 8.06
C GLY A 142 -8.93 17.11 7.08
N PHE A 143 -8.72 17.41 5.79
CA PHE A 143 -8.35 16.42 4.78
C PHE A 143 -6.84 16.33 4.56
N GLY A 144 -6.05 17.20 5.19
CA GLY A 144 -4.60 17.16 5.17
C GLY A 144 -4.07 18.01 6.32
N GLU A 145 -2.77 17.92 6.58
CA GLU A 145 -2.13 18.51 7.75
C GLU A 145 -1.60 19.92 7.48
N GLY A 146 -1.65 20.38 6.23
CA GLY A 146 -1.09 21.68 5.82
C GLY A 146 0.45 21.71 5.90
N GLN A 147 1.07 20.55 6.06
CA GLN A 147 2.49 20.37 6.32
C GLN A 147 3.14 19.50 5.23
N THR A 148 4.43 19.70 5.03
CA THR A 148 5.29 18.87 4.19
C THR A 148 6.04 17.92 5.10
N THR A 149 6.02 16.64 4.76
CA THR A 149 6.75 15.59 5.45
C THR A 149 7.88 15.07 4.57
N LEU A 150 8.95 14.60 5.20
CA LEU A 150 10.01 13.85 4.53
C LEU A 150 10.20 12.53 5.27
N GLY A 151 10.18 11.44 4.53
CA GLY A 151 10.42 10.12 5.09
C GLY A 151 11.55 9.37 4.40
N ALA A 152 12.06 8.38 5.12
CA ALA A 152 13.04 7.42 4.66
C ALA A 152 12.56 6.02 5.04
N MET A 153 12.49 5.15 4.04
CA MET A 153 11.90 3.81 4.19
C MET A 153 12.89 2.74 3.76
N MET A 154 12.74 1.56 4.36
CA MET A 154 13.35 0.32 3.91
C MET A 154 12.32 -0.80 3.85
N PHE A 155 12.38 -1.57 2.77
CA PHE A 155 11.49 -2.69 2.49
C PHE A 155 12.33 -3.93 2.23
N LEU A 156 11.95 -5.05 2.84
CA LEU A 156 12.54 -6.36 2.59
C LEU A 156 11.45 -7.34 2.20
N ASP A 157 11.59 -7.91 1.01
CA ASP A 157 10.82 -9.06 0.57
C ASP A 157 11.71 -10.31 0.60
N GLN A 158 11.22 -11.35 1.25
CA GLN A 158 11.84 -12.67 1.26
C GLN A 158 10.81 -13.73 0.92
N ALA A 159 10.97 -14.38 -0.23
CA ALA A 159 10.24 -15.59 -0.56
C ALA A 159 11.04 -16.84 -0.18
N TRP A 160 10.32 -17.91 0.14
CA TRP A 160 10.88 -19.25 0.20
C TRP A 160 9.82 -20.26 -0.25
N ARG A 161 10.02 -20.82 -1.44
CA ARG A 161 9.00 -21.64 -2.11
C ARG A 161 7.70 -20.83 -2.26
N ASN A 162 6.65 -21.23 -1.53
CA ASN A 162 5.33 -20.60 -1.54
C ASN A 162 5.10 -19.65 -0.35
N TRP A 163 6.08 -19.50 0.53
CA TRP A 163 6.02 -18.57 1.64
C TRP A 163 6.60 -17.23 1.22
N PHE A 164 6.04 -16.17 1.79
CA PHE A 164 6.58 -14.82 1.72
C PHE A 164 6.66 -14.22 3.11
N PHE A 165 7.72 -13.45 3.33
CA PHE A 165 7.96 -12.61 4.49
C PHE A 165 8.30 -11.21 4.02
N GLY A 166 7.54 -10.22 4.49
CA GLY A 166 7.76 -8.80 4.24
C GLY A 166 8.16 -8.07 5.53
N LEU A 167 9.02 -7.07 5.42
CA LEU A 167 9.34 -6.13 6.50
C LEU A 167 9.45 -4.72 5.93
N ASN A 168 8.70 -3.80 6.54
CA ASN A 168 8.78 -2.38 6.28
C ASN A 168 9.29 -1.68 7.53
N ALA A 169 10.20 -0.72 7.33
CA ALA A 169 10.65 0.19 8.37
C ALA A 169 10.68 1.59 7.80
N GLU A 170 9.95 2.49 8.43
CA GLU A 170 9.78 3.87 8.00
C GLU A 170 10.14 4.84 9.12
N PHE A 171 10.71 5.95 8.73
CA PHE A 171 10.92 7.12 9.57
C PHE A 171 10.41 8.32 8.79
N GLU A 172 9.46 9.05 9.36
CA GLU A 172 8.94 10.27 8.77
C GLU A 172 9.11 11.46 9.73
N SER A 173 9.33 12.65 9.16
CA SER A 173 9.36 13.89 9.92
C SER A 173 8.69 15.04 9.19
N VAL A 174 7.89 15.81 9.94
CA VAL A 174 7.34 17.09 9.50
C VAL A 174 8.46 18.12 9.37
N VAL A 175 8.61 18.69 8.18
CA VAL A 175 9.63 19.71 7.90
C VAL A 175 9.08 21.11 7.64
N SER A 176 7.76 21.26 7.48
CA SER A 176 7.12 22.57 7.33
C SER A 176 5.94 22.75 8.29
N GLY A 177 6.22 22.98 9.57
CA GLY A 177 5.18 23.12 10.59
C GLY A 177 5.72 22.89 12.01
N PRO A 178 4.83 22.66 12.99
CA PRO A 178 5.21 22.04 14.26
C PRO A 178 5.92 20.71 13.98
N THR A 179 7.14 20.55 14.48
CA THR A 179 7.92 19.33 14.22
C THR A 179 7.29 18.14 14.92
N GLU A 180 6.95 17.14 14.12
CA GLU A 180 6.57 15.79 14.54
C GLU A 180 7.51 14.78 13.88
N THR A 181 7.68 13.64 14.52
CA THR A 181 8.53 12.55 14.03
C THR A 181 7.94 11.23 14.46
N GLU A 182 7.81 10.33 13.50
CA GLU A 182 7.20 9.02 13.66
C GLU A 182 8.12 7.92 13.11
N VAL A 183 7.91 6.71 13.63
CA VAL A 183 8.52 5.50 13.12
C VAL A 183 7.45 4.44 12.96
N GLU A 184 7.39 3.84 11.78
CA GLU A 184 6.57 2.65 11.52
C GLU A 184 7.49 1.43 11.34
N VAL A 185 7.09 0.31 11.94
CA VAL A 185 7.63 -1.01 11.62
C VAL A 185 6.47 -1.95 11.38
N ALA A 186 6.46 -2.58 10.21
CA ALA A 186 5.44 -3.53 9.83
C ALA A 186 6.05 -4.82 9.31
N ILE A 187 5.41 -5.96 9.61
CA ILE A 187 5.80 -7.27 9.11
C ILE A 187 4.62 -7.96 8.43
N ALA A 188 4.89 -8.68 7.35
CA ALA A 188 3.92 -9.51 6.66
C ALA A 188 4.42 -10.96 6.59
N VAL A 189 3.50 -11.91 6.70
CA VAL A 189 3.72 -13.30 6.30
C VAL A 189 2.56 -13.75 5.43
N SER A 190 2.87 -14.43 4.33
CA SER A 190 1.82 -15.00 3.49
C SER A 190 2.21 -16.38 2.96
N TYR A 191 1.18 -17.11 2.53
CA TYR A 191 1.33 -18.38 1.83
C TYR A 191 0.49 -18.39 0.56
N SER A 192 1.16 -18.55 -0.56
CA SER A 192 0.55 -18.61 -1.89
C SER A 192 0.34 -20.06 -2.32
N PHE A 193 -0.88 -20.43 -2.73
CA PHE A 193 -1.22 -21.80 -3.11
C PHE A 193 -0.80 -22.11 -4.56
N ILE A 194 0.48 -21.87 -4.87
CA ILE A 194 1.07 -22.10 -6.18
C ILE A 194 1.37 -23.60 -6.37
N GLU A 195 0.84 -24.17 -7.44
CA GLU A 195 1.03 -25.57 -7.81
C GLU A 195 2.38 -25.78 -8.50
N GLY A 196 3.04 -26.90 -8.16
CA GLY A 196 4.24 -27.35 -8.85
C GLY A 196 5.56 -26.70 -8.41
N THR A 197 5.56 -25.86 -7.36
CA THR A 197 6.78 -25.25 -6.80
C THR A 197 7.81 -26.28 -6.34
N GLY A 198 7.37 -27.37 -5.70
CA GLY A 198 8.25 -28.45 -5.24
C GLY A 198 9.30 -27.95 -4.25
N ASP A 199 10.58 -28.21 -4.57
CA ASP A 199 11.74 -27.78 -3.77
C ASP A 199 12.45 -26.53 -4.35
N GLY A 200 11.91 -25.93 -5.41
CA GLY A 200 12.48 -24.76 -6.07
C GLY A 200 11.77 -23.44 -5.73
N ILE A 201 12.12 -22.41 -6.48
CA ILE A 201 11.47 -21.08 -6.45
C ILE A 201 10.06 -21.20 -7.03
N ALA A 202 9.07 -20.53 -6.42
CA ALA A 202 7.74 -20.45 -7.02
C ALA A 202 7.82 -19.76 -8.38
N ALA A 203 7.16 -20.34 -9.38
CA ALA A 203 7.17 -19.77 -10.72
C ALA A 203 6.56 -18.35 -10.67
N ALA A 204 7.23 -17.39 -11.31
CA ALA A 204 6.69 -16.05 -11.53
C ALA A 204 5.31 -16.13 -12.21
N LEU A 205 5.19 -16.95 -13.25
CA LEU A 205 3.94 -17.18 -13.98
C LEU A 205 3.47 -18.64 -13.82
N PRO A 206 2.76 -18.98 -12.72
CA PRO A 206 2.23 -20.32 -12.56
C PRO A 206 1.10 -20.58 -13.57
N LYS A 207 0.92 -21.84 -13.97
CA LYS A 207 -0.06 -22.24 -14.99
C LYS A 207 -1.51 -22.20 -14.49
N GLN A 208 -1.71 -22.00 -13.19
CA GLN A 208 -3.04 -21.91 -12.59
C GLN A 208 -3.74 -20.65 -13.09
N SER A 209 -5.05 -20.73 -13.32
CA SER A 209 -5.84 -19.55 -13.68
C SER A 209 -6.04 -18.61 -12.50
N ILE A 210 -6.02 -19.15 -11.28
CA ILE A 210 -6.21 -18.43 -10.02
C ILE A 210 -5.26 -19.02 -8.98
N VAL A 211 -4.58 -18.16 -8.24
CA VAL A 211 -3.77 -18.51 -7.07
C VAL A 211 -4.40 -17.83 -5.86
N PRO A 212 -5.01 -18.59 -4.92
CA PRO A 212 -5.42 -18.05 -3.64
C PRO A 212 -4.20 -17.84 -2.74
N ILE A 213 -4.27 -16.84 -1.87
CA ILE A 213 -3.19 -16.47 -0.94
C ILE A 213 -3.82 -16.12 0.41
N LEU A 214 -3.18 -16.55 1.50
CA LEU A 214 -3.54 -16.16 2.86
C LEU A 214 -2.39 -15.35 3.45
N SER A 215 -2.70 -14.27 4.15
CA SER A 215 -1.71 -13.39 4.75
C SER A 215 -2.08 -12.99 6.17
N LEU A 216 -1.05 -12.52 6.87
CA LEU A 216 -1.15 -11.87 8.17
C LEU A 216 -0.13 -10.75 8.21
N GLU A 217 -0.58 -9.56 8.55
CA GLU A 217 0.27 -8.39 8.75
C GLU A 217 0.19 -7.94 10.21
N LEU A 218 1.30 -7.42 10.74
CA LEU A 218 1.38 -6.75 12.03
C LEU A 218 2.07 -5.40 11.80
N ILE A 219 1.42 -4.32 12.21
CA ILE A 219 1.86 -2.95 11.96
C ILE A 219 1.99 -2.26 13.31
N SER A 220 3.11 -1.59 13.53
CA SER A 220 3.40 -0.84 14.74
C SER A 220 3.87 0.55 14.35
N GLU A 221 3.24 1.58 14.91
CA GLU A 221 3.57 2.98 14.69
C GLU A 221 3.87 3.63 16.04
N GLU A 222 4.98 4.35 16.13
CA GLU A 222 5.40 5.06 17.35
C GLU A 222 5.70 6.51 17.01
N ILE A 223 5.05 7.43 17.73
CA ILE A 223 5.28 8.88 17.57
C ILE A 223 6.39 9.27 18.55
N LEU A 224 7.60 9.52 18.03
CA LEU A 224 8.79 9.74 18.84
C LEU A 224 8.80 11.13 19.52
N SER A 225 8.25 12.12 18.82
CA SER A 225 8.12 13.50 19.29
C SER A 225 7.03 14.23 18.54
N GLY A 226 6.25 15.06 19.21
CA GLY A 226 5.13 15.76 18.61
C GLY A 226 4.05 16.04 19.64
N LEU A 227 2.89 16.52 19.19
CA LEU A 227 1.73 16.67 20.06
C LEU A 227 1.05 15.31 20.31
N GLU A 228 1.25 14.37 19.40
CA GLU A 228 0.61 13.05 19.39
C GLU A 228 1.51 11.95 19.94
N LYS A 229 2.57 12.31 20.69
CA LYS A 229 3.58 11.36 21.21
C LYS A 229 3.00 10.16 22.01
N ASP A 230 1.82 10.31 22.60
CA ASP A 230 1.19 9.26 23.40
C ASP A 230 0.20 8.39 22.57
N ASN A 231 0.15 8.57 21.25
CA ASN A 231 -0.82 7.94 20.32
C ASN A 231 -0.24 6.72 19.57
N ASP A 232 0.68 5.96 20.16
CA ASP A 232 1.28 4.77 19.53
C ASP A 232 0.22 3.77 19.06
N SER A 233 0.42 3.19 17.88
CA SER A 233 -0.49 2.27 17.21
C SER A 233 0.08 0.85 17.09
N LEU A 234 -0.78 -0.16 17.26
CA LEU A 234 -0.44 -1.55 17.00
C LEU A 234 -1.66 -2.27 16.44
N SER A 235 -1.57 -2.79 15.22
CA SER A 235 -2.67 -3.44 14.51
C SER A 235 -2.24 -4.79 13.94
N ILE A 236 -3.20 -5.71 13.84
CA ILE A 236 -3.05 -6.97 13.10
C ILE A 236 -4.06 -7.04 11.95
N VAL A 237 -3.61 -7.53 10.79
CA VAL A 237 -4.43 -7.61 9.56
C VAL A 237 -4.37 -9.02 8.97
N PRO A 238 -5.27 -9.94 9.37
CA PRO A 238 -5.52 -11.14 8.60
C PRO A 238 -6.09 -10.80 7.22
N GLY A 239 -5.59 -11.50 6.19
CA GLY A 239 -5.92 -11.23 4.80
C GLY A 239 -6.16 -12.46 3.94
N PHE A 240 -6.93 -12.24 2.88
CA PHE A 240 -7.13 -13.20 1.79
C PHE A 240 -6.98 -12.49 0.46
N HIS A 241 -6.28 -13.14 -0.48
CA HIS A 241 -6.04 -12.60 -1.81
C HIS A 241 -6.35 -13.61 -2.91
N ILE A 242 -6.67 -13.07 -4.07
CA ILE A 242 -6.84 -13.81 -5.32
C ILE A 242 -5.95 -13.14 -6.35
N TRP A 243 -5.01 -13.91 -6.88
CA TRP A 243 -4.18 -13.52 -8.01
C TRP A 243 -4.56 -14.31 -9.26
N THR A 244 -4.57 -13.64 -10.41
CA THR A 244 -4.85 -14.24 -11.73
C THR A 244 -3.61 -14.17 -12.62
N PRO A 245 -2.71 -15.18 -12.60
CA PRO A 245 -1.40 -15.08 -13.25
C PRO A 245 -1.43 -14.66 -14.73
N ALA A 246 -2.45 -15.09 -15.47
CA ALA A 246 -2.59 -14.81 -16.90
C ALA A 246 -2.93 -13.34 -17.24
N SER A 247 -3.46 -12.57 -16.30
CA SER A 247 -3.79 -11.15 -16.48
C SER A 247 -3.17 -10.25 -15.41
N ASP A 248 -2.54 -10.88 -14.43
CA ASP A 248 -1.86 -10.29 -13.30
C ASP A 248 -2.72 -9.41 -12.38
N TRP A 249 -4.05 -9.55 -12.47
CA TRP A 249 -4.94 -8.90 -11.51
C TRP A 249 -4.81 -9.55 -10.15
N TYR A 250 -4.69 -8.68 -9.16
CA TYR A 250 -4.56 -9.05 -7.76
C TYR A 250 -5.66 -8.35 -6.96
N ILE A 251 -6.46 -9.13 -6.23
CA ILE A 251 -7.53 -8.61 -5.38
C ILE A 251 -7.29 -9.10 -3.96
N SER A 252 -7.20 -8.18 -3.01
CA SER A 252 -6.96 -8.47 -1.59
C SER A 252 -8.12 -7.96 -0.76
N VAL A 253 -8.49 -8.72 0.27
CA VAL A 253 -9.39 -8.27 1.32
C VAL A 253 -8.73 -8.52 2.68
N GLY A 254 -8.72 -7.49 3.52
CA GLY A 254 -8.11 -7.49 4.84
C GLY A 254 -9.03 -6.93 5.91
N ALA A 255 -8.77 -7.33 7.15
CA ALA A 255 -9.52 -6.93 8.33
C ALA A 255 -8.53 -6.44 9.39
N GLU A 256 -8.37 -5.13 9.54
CA GLU A 256 -7.46 -4.54 10.52
C GLU A 256 -8.12 -4.46 11.90
N LEU A 257 -7.39 -4.98 12.89
CA LEU A 257 -7.80 -5.05 14.28
C LEU A 257 -6.75 -4.34 15.15
N PRO A 258 -7.06 -3.14 15.65
CA PRO A 258 -6.22 -2.46 16.64
C PRO A 258 -6.09 -3.28 17.92
N LEU A 259 -4.87 -3.45 18.42
CA LEU A 259 -4.52 -4.27 19.59
C LEU A 259 -4.23 -3.45 20.85
N ASN A 260 -3.99 -2.16 20.68
CA ASN A 260 -3.73 -1.19 21.74
C ASN A 260 -5.04 -0.57 22.29
N SER A 261 -4.91 0.22 23.36
CA SER A 261 -6.05 0.91 24.00
C SER A 261 -6.43 2.21 23.30
N TYR A 262 -5.45 2.91 22.72
CA TYR A 262 -5.69 4.10 21.90
C TYR A 262 -6.08 3.65 20.50
N ARG A 263 -7.28 3.98 20.04
CA ARG A 263 -7.73 3.61 18.71
C ARG A 263 -8.82 4.55 18.20
N ASN A 264 -8.67 4.97 16.95
CA ASN A 264 -9.62 5.87 16.27
C ASN A 264 -10.80 5.10 15.64
N ASN A 265 -10.77 3.76 15.73
CA ASN A 265 -11.81 2.86 15.28
C ASN A 265 -11.72 1.53 16.04
N ASP A 266 -12.83 0.79 16.08
CA ASP A 266 -12.83 -0.57 16.63
C ASP A 266 -12.42 -1.61 15.56
N PHE A 267 -12.52 -1.25 14.28
CA PHE A 267 -12.29 -2.12 13.14
C PHE A 267 -12.19 -1.35 11.81
N LYS A 268 -11.31 -1.82 10.91
CA LYS A 268 -11.20 -1.31 9.53
C LYS A 268 -11.13 -2.46 8.52
N MET A 269 -11.93 -2.37 7.46
CA MET A 269 -11.90 -3.31 6.33
C MET A 269 -11.11 -2.72 5.18
N HIS A 270 -10.26 -3.52 4.56
CA HIS A 270 -9.47 -3.13 3.39
C HIS A 270 -9.86 -3.95 2.18
N LEU A 271 -9.94 -3.30 1.03
CA LEU A 271 -10.04 -3.90 -0.29
C LEU A 271 -8.98 -3.27 -1.19
N LYS A 272 -8.05 -4.07 -1.69
CA LYS A 272 -7.02 -3.65 -2.63
C LYS A 272 -7.24 -4.33 -3.97
N VAL A 273 -7.17 -3.56 -5.05
CA VAL A 273 -7.20 -4.07 -6.42
C VAL A 273 -5.97 -3.52 -7.14
N ARG A 274 -5.07 -4.41 -7.53
CA ARG A 274 -3.80 -4.07 -8.19
C ARG A 274 -3.66 -4.80 -9.52
N ASN A 275 -2.90 -4.21 -10.42
CA ASN A 275 -2.38 -4.88 -11.61
C ASN A 275 -1.07 -4.21 -12.06
N HIS A 276 -0.22 -4.99 -12.74
CA HIS A 276 1.03 -4.52 -13.33
C HIS A 276 0.80 -4.12 -14.79
N PHE A 277 1.49 -3.08 -15.24
CA PHE A 277 1.33 -2.48 -16.56
C PHE A 277 2.65 -2.33 -17.29
N ASP A 278 2.55 -2.04 -18.56
CA ASP A 278 3.66 -1.52 -19.34
C ASP A 278 3.30 -0.06 -19.69
N TRP A 279 3.93 0.90 -19.00
CA TRP A 279 3.65 2.32 -19.25
C TRP A 279 4.12 2.76 -20.64
N ASP A 280 5.09 2.08 -21.25
CA ASP A 280 5.61 2.44 -22.57
C ASP A 280 4.54 2.27 -23.66
N GLY A 281 3.61 1.32 -23.48
CA GLY A 281 2.48 1.08 -24.38
C GLY A 281 1.42 2.19 -24.38
N LEU A 282 1.40 3.09 -23.39
CA LEU A 282 0.45 4.20 -23.28
C LEU A 282 0.97 5.50 -23.92
N LEU A 283 2.29 5.61 -24.12
CA LEU A 283 2.96 6.80 -24.66
C LEU A 283 3.16 6.74 -26.20
N HIS A 284 2.63 5.71 -26.86
CA HIS A 284 2.70 5.48 -28.30
C HIS A 284 1.32 5.32 -28.95
#